data_AF-A0A917YQJ6-F1
#
_entry.id   AF-A0A917YQJ6-F1
#
_cell.length_a   1.000
_cell.length_b   1.000
_cell.length_c   1.000
_cell.angle_alpha   90.00
_cell.angle_beta   90.00
_cell.angle_gamma   90.00
#
_symmetry.space_group_name_H-M   'P 1'
#
loop_
_entity.id
_entity.type
_entity.pdbx_description
1 polymer ?
#
loop_
_entity_poly.entity_id
_entity_poly.type
_entity_poly.pdbx_seq_one_letter_code
_entity_poly.pdbx_strand_id
1 'polypeptide(L)'
;MLPDQTCVIVDMPQDECCTRQTVMVLLMACVHEHMGNTPVCQFHVQCAADGELLCPKCYSAAEHHECRLEALAEVMESGERRVLQG
;
A
#
# COMPACT_ATOMS: atom_id res chain seq x y z
N MET A 1 -11.19 -7.59 -14.25
CA MET A 1 -11.61 -7.50 -12.84
C MET A 1 -10.47 -8.03 -11.99
N LEU A 2 -9.88 -7.20 -11.12
CA LEU A 2 -8.97 -7.67 -10.08
C LEU A 2 -9.75 -8.74 -9.27
N PRO A 3 -9.15 -9.91 -8.97
CA PRO A 3 -9.81 -10.98 -8.22
C PRO A 3 -10.35 -10.43 -6.89
N ASP A 4 -11.33 -11.11 -6.27
CA ASP A 4 -11.97 -10.83 -4.96
C ASP A 4 -10.97 -10.63 -3.80
N GLN A 5 -10.13 -9.61 -3.90
CA GLN A 5 -9.05 -9.31 -2.98
C GLN A 5 -9.52 -8.19 -2.08
N THR A 6 -9.41 -8.42 -0.78
CA THR A 6 -9.57 -7.38 0.22
C THR A 6 -8.35 -6.48 0.22
N CYS A 7 -8.55 -5.19 0.51
CA CYS A 7 -7.46 -4.29 0.83
C CYS A 7 -6.56 -4.92 1.90
N VAL A 8 -5.25 -4.81 1.75
CA VAL A 8 -4.31 -5.44 2.71
C VAL A 8 -3.59 -4.42 3.59
N ILE A 9 -4.01 -3.16 3.55
CA ILE A 9 -3.50 -2.12 4.43
C ILE A 9 -3.97 -2.39 5.85
N VAL A 10 -3.05 -2.33 6.81
CA VAL A 10 -3.35 -2.40 8.23
C VAL A 10 -3.60 -0.98 8.73
N ASP A 11 -4.83 -0.72 9.19
CA ASP A 11 -5.20 0.60 9.73
C ASP A 11 -4.68 0.73 11.16
N MET A 12 -3.55 1.42 11.32
CA MET A 12 -3.04 1.79 12.63
C MET A 12 -3.99 2.81 13.28
N PRO A 13 -4.28 2.73 14.61
CA PRO A 13 -3.64 1.90 15.62
C PRO A 13 -4.34 0.55 15.89
N GLN A 14 -5.31 0.16 15.07
CA GLN A 14 -6.18 -0.98 15.38
C GLN A 14 -5.54 -2.34 15.08
N ASP A 15 -4.38 -2.38 14.40
CA ASP A 15 -3.67 -3.60 13.96
C ASP A 15 -4.56 -4.56 13.13
N GLU A 16 -5.70 -4.08 12.63
CA GLU A 16 -6.60 -4.85 11.80
C GLU A 16 -6.38 -4.56 10.32
N CYS A 17 -6.33 -5.61 9.51
CA CYS A 17 -6.35 -5.48 8.07
C CYS A 17 -7.67 -4.85 7.63
N CYS A 18 -7.59 -3.87 6.73
CA CYS A 18 -8.74 -3.31 6.07
C CYS A 18 -9.56 -4.43 5.38
N THR A 19 -10.88 -4.39 5.50
CA THR A 19 -11.77 -5.41 4.91
C THR A 19 -12.50 -4.90 3.66
N ARG A 20 -12.20 -3.67 3.22
CA ARG A 20 -12.81 -3.05 2.05
C ARG A 20 -12.34 -3.72 0.76
N GLN A 21 -13.19 -3.68 -0.27
CA GLN A 21 -12.88 -4.23 -1.59
C GLN A 21 -11.74 -3.47 -2.25
N THR A 22 -10.83 -4.21 -2.88
CA THR A 22 -9.73 -3.65 -3.67
C THR A 22 -10.27 -3.02 -4.94
N VAL A 23 -9.71 -1.86 -5.31
CA VAL A 23 -9.99 -1.20 -6.59
C VAL A 23 -8.74 -1.07 -7.46
N MET A 24 -7.55 -1.19 -6.86
CA MET A 24 -6.26 -0.98 -7.52
C MET A 24 -5.17 -1.77 -6.80
N VAL A 25 -4.11 -2.13 -7.53
CA VAL A 25 -2.87 -2.63 -6.95
C VAL A 25 -1.79 -1.56 -7.16
N LEU A 26 -1.14 -1.13 -6.08
CA LEU A 26 -0.03 -0.18 -6.13
C LEU A 26 1.28 -0.90 -5.89
N LEU A 27 2.31 -0.58 -6.68
CA LEU A 27 3.69 -0.85 -6.31
C LEU A 27 4.13 0.22 -5.32
N MET A 28 4.35 -0.17 -4.07
CA MET A 28 4.77 0.75 -3.02
C MET A 28 6.13 0.39 -2.48
N ALA A 29 6.89 1.38 -2.01
CA ALA A 29 8.18 1.21 -1.36
C ALA A 29 8.32 2.14 -0.15
N CYS A 30 9.19 1.81 0.80
CA CYS A 30 9.65 2.77 1.81
C CYS A 30 11.15 3.07 1.64
N VAL A 31 11.64 4.05 2.40
CA VAL A 31 13.07 4.47 2.41
C VAL A 31 14.06 3.35 2.78
N HIS A 32 13.59 2.25 3.38
CA HIS A 32 14.37 1.05 3.69
C HIS A 32 14.26 -0.03 2.62
N GLU A 33 13.84 0.32 1.41
CA GLU A 33 13.72 -0.59 0.25
C GLU A 33 12.71 -1.74 0.46
N HIS A 34 11.82 -1.65 1.45
CA HIS A 34 10.68 -2.57 1.56
C HIS A 34 9.65 -2.26 0.48
N MET A 35 9.70 -3.03 -0.61
CA MET A 35 8.85 -2.84 -1.79
C MET A 35 7.91 -4.03 -2.01
N GLY A 36 6.72 -3.76 -2.56
CA GLY A 36 5.79 -4.81 -2.96
C GLY A 36 4.56 -4.30 -3.71
N ASN A 37 3.88 -5.22 -4.38
CA ASN A 37 2.56 -4.98 -4.95
C ASN A 37 1.52 -5.07 -3.82
N THR A 38 0.69 -4.05 -3.68
CA THR A 38 -0.25 -3.92 -2.57
C THR A 38 -1.66 -3.65 -3.10
N PRO A 39 -2.59 -4.60 -2.94
CA PRO A 39 -4.01 -4.38 -3.16
C PRO A 39 -4.56 -3.32 -2.20
N VAL A 40 -5.18 -2.28 -2.75
CA VAL A 40 -5.71 -1.13 -1.98
C VAL A 40 -7.15 -0.82 -2.36
N CYS A 41 -7.95 -0.43 -1.36
CA CYS A 41 -9.28 0.13 -1.58
C CYS A 41 -9.20 1.62 -1.95
N GLN A 42 -10.31 2.19 -2.44
CA GLN A 42 -10.38 3.61 -2.86
C GLN A 42 -9.91 4.59 -1.79
N PHE A 43 -10.19 4.32 -0.51
CA PHE A 43 -9.74 5.15 0.60
C PHE A 43 -8.22 5.12 0.75
N HIS A 44 -7.62 3.94 0.74
CA HIS A 44 -6.17 3.80 0.91
C HIS A 44 -5.36 4.20 -0.32
N VAL A 45 -5.98 4.23 -1.51
CA VAL A 45 -5.38 4.90 -2.69
C VAL A 45 -5.14 6.38 -2.38
N GLN A 46 -6.12 7.05 -1.76
CA GLN A 46 -5.98 8.46 -1.38
C GLN A 46 -4.92 8.64 -0.28
N CYS A 47 -4.95 7.81 0.77
CA CYS A 47 -3.92 7.86 1.81
C CYS A 47 -2.50 7.60 1.24
N ALA A 48 -2.36 6.73 0.24
CA ALA A 48 -1.08 6.50 -0.42
C ALA A 48 -0.61 7.75 -1.19
N ALA A 49 -1.52 8.42 -1.90
CA ALA A 49 -1.23 9.67 -2.61
C ALA A 49 -0.87 10.83 -1.66
N ASP A 50 -1.49 10.87 -0.48
CA ASP A 50 -1.21 11.86 0.57
C ASP A 50 0.01 11.48 1.43
N GLY A 51 0.63 10.32 1.15
CA GLY A 51 1.80 9.81 1.85
C GLY A 51 1.53 9.41 3.30
N GLU A 52 0.31 9.07 3.66
CA GLU A 52 -0.11 8.78 5.04
C GLU A 52 0.09 7.31 5.45
N LEU A 53 0.31 6.42 4.47
CA LEU A 53 0.47 4.99 4.74
C LEU A 53 1.84 4.69 5.36
N LEU A 54 1.84 3.92 6.45
CA LEU A 54 3.08 3.44 7.09
C LEU A 54 3.50 2.08 6.54
N CYS A 55 4.81 1.85 6.49
CA CYS A 55 5.39 0.58 6.07
C CYS A 55 5.20 -0.46 7.18
N PRO A 56 4.42 -1.54 6.95
CA PRO A 56 4.12 -2.51 8.00
C PRO A 56 5.37 -3.26 8.48
N LYS A 57 6.34 -3.50 7.59
CA LYS A 57 7.62 -4.15 7.95
C LYS A 57 8.50 -3.29 8.84
N CYS A 58 8.49 -1.96 8.63
CA CYS A 58 9.22 -1.03 9.49
C CYS A 58 8.51 -0.84 10.82
N TYR A 59 7.18 -0.84 10.79
CA TYR A 59 6.37 -0.68 11.99
C TYR A 59 6.47 -1.88 12.93
N SER A 60 6.51 -3.11 12.40
CA SER A 60 6.61 -4.34 13.20
C SER A 60 8.05 -4.80 13.52
N ALA A 61 9.06 -3.99 13.17
CA ALA A 61 10.46 -4.32 13.44
C ALA A 61 10.77 -4.27 14.95
N ALA A 62 11.86 -4.93 15.37
CA ALA A 62 12.28 -4.91 16.77
C ALA A 62 12.49 -3.48 17.32
N GLU A 63 12.91 -2.57 16.44
CA GLU A 63 12.88 -1.12 16.65
C GLU A 63 11.77 -0.54 15.77
N HIS A 64 10.64 -0.14 16.37
CA HIS A 64 9.49 0.39 15.63
C HIS A 64 9.85 1.69 14.90
N HIS A 65 9.65 1.72 13.58
CA HIS A 65 9.86 2.90 12.75
C HIS A 65 8.60 3.30 11.97
N GLU A 66 8.26 4.60 12.00
CA GLU A 66 7.11 5.18 11.29
C GLU A 66 7.47 5.61 9.85
N CYS A 67 8.14 4.73 9.10
CA CYS A 67 8.51 5.02 7.72
C CYS A 67 7.27 5.01 6.82
N ARG A 68 7.08 6.06 6.03
CA ARG A 68 5.98 6.16 5.06
C ARG A 68 6.24 5.27 3.83
N LEU A 69 5.16 4.72 3.28
CA LEU A 69 5.13 4.10 1.97
C LEU A 69 4.90 5.18 0.90
N GLU A 70 5.64 5.08 -0.19
CA GLU A 70 5.50 5.87 -1.40
C GLU A 70 4.91 4.99 -2.51
N ALA A 71 3.88 5.48 -3.19
CA ALA A 71 3.29 4.79 -4.34
C ALA A 71 4.09 5.10 -5.61
N LEU A 72 4.81 4.10 -6.12
CA LEU A 72 5.71 4.24 -7.27
C LEU A 72 4.98 4.02 -8.61
N ALA A 73 4.02 3.09 -8.64
CA ALA A 73 3.28 2.77 -9.85
C ALA A 73 1.92 2.13 -9.55
N GLU A 74 0.97 2.29 -10.46
CA GLU A 74 -0.21 1.43 -10.54
C GLU A 74 0.15 0.15 -11.30
N VAL A 75 -0.31 -0.99 -10.82
CA VAL A 75 -0.16 -2.30 -11.47
C VAL A 75 -1.50 -2.70 -12.06
N MET A 76 -1.57 -2.76 -13.39
CA MET A 76 -2.78 -3.13 -14.12
C MET A 76 -2.96 -4.65 -14.14
N GLU A 77 -4.16 -5.12 -14.50
CA GLU A 77 -4.47 -6.55 -14.59
C GLU A 77 -3.60 -7.31 -15.61
N SER A 78 -3.14 -6.61 -16.65
CA SER A 78 -2.18 -7.13 -17.65
C SER A 78 -0.75 -7.31 -17.11
N GLY A 79 -0.48 -6.85 -15.87
CA GLY A 79 0.87 -6.76 -15.30
C GLY A 79 1.66 -5.52 -15.74
N GLU A 80 1.06 -4.67 -16.59
CA GLU A 80 1.64 -3.39 -16.98
C GLU A 80 1.73 -2.45 -15.77
N ARG A 81 2.80 -1.64 -15.74
CA ARG A 81 3.04 -0.66 -14.67
C ARG A 81 2.91 0.75 -15.21
N ARG A 82 2.04 1.53 -14.60
CA ARG A 82 1.93 2.97 -14.85
C ARG A 82 2.62 3.72 -13.72
N VAL A 83 3.76 4.34 -14.02
CA VAL A 83 4.48 5.15 -13.04
C VAL A 83 3.61 6.32 -12.61
N LEU A 84 3.49 6.51 -11.29
CA LEU A 84 2.85 7.66 -10.70
C LEU A 84 3.91 8.76 -10.60
N GLN A 85 3.76 9.84 -11.37
CA GLN A 85 4.62 11.01 -11.20
C GLN A 85 4.10 11.80 -9.99
N GLY A 86 4.95 11.94 -8.97
CA GLY A 86 4.71 12.78 -7.80
C GLY A 86 4.84 14.27 -8.11
#